data_AF-A0A2W4S4R0-F1
#
_entry.id   AF-A0A2W4S4R0-F1
#
_cell.length_a   1.000
_cell.length_b   1.000
_cell.length_c   1.000
_cell.angle_alpha   90.00
_cell.angle_beta   90.00
_cell.angle_gamma   90.00
#
_symmetry.space_group_name_H-M   'P 1'
#
loop_
_entity.id
_entity.type
_entity.pdbx_description
1 polymer ?
#
loop_
_entity_poly.entity_id
_entity_poly.type
_entity_poly.pdbx_seq_one_letter_code
_entity_poly.pdbx_strand_id
1 'polypeptide(L)'
;MGYDEAVQLVLCSHELLVVTESRRGFDIQTYGQKLRQGFEANFARERVQKNPQDIMREMQDAAMARSTNRVVREAKAGESRWYVATMGLPGQEKVISVAREEWFEAGRQPTIAGVEQALTAKYGPPTRKMPARPGVPHHQLYWAHDLRHRPITESSPLFHLCSAVASPDAGNHFSPDCGIVVAAAVRPLRDNPDLAEYLQVAVVDQAGGYQAITETERALGQLDAQRRRQEVEQASKNASAPTL
;
A
#
# COMPACT_ATOMS: atom_id res chain seq x y z
N MET A 1 14.39 -5.22 4.31
CA MET A 1 13.30 -5.90 5.02
C MET A 1 12.57 -6.80 4.05
N GLY A 2 12.42 -8.08 4.42
CA GLY A 2 11.72 -9.08 3.61
C GLY A 2 10.21 -9.15 3.87
N TYR A 3 9.47 -9.92 3.07
CA TYR A 3 8.03 -10.13 3.27
C TYR A 3 7.70 -10.68 4.66
N ASP A 4 8.32 -11.80 5.05
CA ASP A 4 7.97 -12.49 6.30
C ASP A 4 8.37 -11.68 7.55
N GLU A 5 9.48 -10.93 7.45
CA GLU A 5 9.91 -9.98 8.48
C GLU A 5 8.89 -8.84 8.65
N ALA A 6 8.40 -8.27 7.54
CA ALA A 6 7.36 -7.24 7.59
C ALA A 6 6.05 -7.75 8.18
N VAL A 7 5.64 -8.98 7.85
CA VAL A 7 4.44 -9.60 8.44
C VAL A 7 4.58 -9.66 9.97
N GLN A 8 5.72 -10.14 10.48
CA GLN A 8 5.95 -10.22 11.92
C GLN A 8 5.93 -8.84 12.58
N LEU A 9 6.57 -7.83 11.98
CA LEU A 9 6.58 -6.47 12.51
C LEU A 9 5.18 -5.84 12.56
N VAL A 10 4.37 -6.04 11.52
CA VAL A 10 2.98 -5.53 11.50
C VAL A 10 2.13 -6.23 12.55
N LEU A 11 2.25 -7.55 12.69
CA LEU A 11 1.53 -8.31 13.71
C LEU A 11 1.92 -7.92 15.15
N CYS A 12 3.15 -7.43 15.37
CA CYS A 12 3.56 -6.89 16.67
C CYS A 12 2.85 -5.57 17.05
N SER A 13 2.20 -4.88 16.10
CA SER A 13 1.55 -3.61 16.38
C SER A 13 0.23 -3.75 17.15
N HIS A 14 -0.44 -4.90 17.05
CA HIS A 14 -1.65 -5.20 17.83
C HIS A 14 -1.99 -6.71 17.78
N GLU A 15 -2.38 -7.31 18.91
CA GLU A 15 -2.61 -8.76 19.05
C GLU A 15 -3.75 -9.31 18.17
N LEU A 16 -4.75 -8.48 17.88
CA LEU A 16 -5.91 -8.85 17.05
C LEU A 16 -5.69 -8.68 15.54
N LEU A 17 -4.50 -8.27 15.08
CA LEU A 17 -4.26 -8.14 13.65
C LEU A 17 -4.13 -9.51 12.98
N VAL A 18 -4.74 -9.63 11.81
CA VAL A 18 -4.64 -10.80 10.94
C VAL A 18 -4.15 -10.33 9.58
N VAL A 19 -3.18 -11.06 9.05
CA VAL A 19 -2.58 -10.79 7.75
C VAL A 19 -3.21 -11.67 6.66
N THR A 20 -3.50 -11.05 5.52
CA THR A 20 -3.94 -11.72 4.30
C THR A 20 -3.07 -11.29 3.12
N GLU A 21 -2.58 -12.27 2.34
CA GLU A 21 -1.87 -11.99 1.07
C GLU A 21 -2.78 -11.11 0.18
N SER A 22 -2.25 -9.99 -0.29
CA SER A 22 -3.06 -9.05 -1.06
C SER A 22 -3.28 -9.58 -2.47
N ARG A 23 -4.49 -9.39 -2.98
CA ARG A 23 -4.81 -9.61 -4.41
C ARG A 23 -4.48 -8.39 -5.27
N ARG A 24 -4.15 -7.26 -4.62
CA ARG A 24 -3.72 -6.03 -5.28
C ARG A 24 -2.23 -6.11 -5.54
N GLY A 25 -1.77 -5.55 -6.66
CA GLY A 25 -0.39 -5.70 -7.07
C GLY A 25 -0.06 -4.98 -8.36
N PHE A 26 1.17 -5.24 -8.82
CA PHE A 26 1.74 -4.74 -10.05
C PHE A 26 1.35 -5.64 -11.22
N ASP A 27 0.91 -5.02 -12.29
CA ASP A 27 0.66 -5.70 -13.56
C ASP A 27 1.99 -5.93 -14.28
N ILE A 28 2.57 -7.12 -14.08
CA ILE A 28 3.83 -7.55 -14.68
C ILE A 28 3.69 -8.96 -15.24
N GLN A 29 4.43 -9.26 -16.31
CA GLN A 29 4.43 -10.59 -16.89
C GLN A 29 5.18 -11.57 -15.97
N THR A 30 4.44 -12.48 -15.33
CA THR A 30 5.02 -13.43 -14.38
C THR A 30 5.46 -14.75 -15.02
N TYR A 31 5.08 -15.00 -16.27
CA TYR A 31 5.35 -16.27 -16.97
C TYR A 31 4.90 -17.50 -16.16
N GLY A 32 3.79 -17.37 -15.41
CA GLY A 32 3.25 -18.44 -14.57
C GLY A 32 3.87 -18.55 -13.18
N GLN A 33 4.82 -17.69 -12.82
CA GLN A 33 5.37 -17.64 -11.47
C GLN A 33 4.37 -16.99 -10.49
N LYS A 34 4.23 -17.57 -9.28
CA LYS A 34 3.46 -16.95 -8.20
C LYS A 34 4.36 -15.95 -7.46
N LEU A 35 3.95 -14.69 -7.41
CA LEU A 35 4.68 -13.63 -6.70
C LEU A 35 3.88 -13.15 -5.50
N ARG A 36 4.56 -12.94 -4.36
CA ARG A 36 3.99 -12.26 -3.19
C ARG A 36 4.21 -10.75 -3.35
N GLN A 37 3.23 -10.07 -3.92
CA GLN A 37 3.34 -8.63 -4.22
C GLN A 37 2.87 -7.71 -3.08
N GLY A 38 2.37 -8.29 -1.99
CA GLY A 38 2.05 -7.55 -0.78
C GLY A 38 1.07 -8.29 0.11
N PHE A 39 0.72 -7.65 1.22
CA PHE A 39 -0.27 -8.14 2.16
C PHE A 39 -1.04 -6.99 2.80
N GLU A 40 -2.20 -7.33 3.34
CA GLU A 40 -3.04 -6.46 4.13
C GLU A 40 -3.11 -7.00 5.55
N ALA A 41 -3.12 -6.11 6.54
CA ALA A 41 -3.36 -6.48 7.93
C ALA A 41 -4.56 -5.71 8.46
N ASN A 42 -5.53 -6.46 8.97
CA ASN A 42 -6.80 -5.95 9.48
C ASN A 42 -7.11 -6.59 10.84
N PHE A 43 -7.93 -5.92 11.65
CA PHE A 43 -8.40 -6.51 12.90
C PHE A 43 -9.25 -7.76 12.60
N ALA A 44 -9.03 -8.81 13.39
CA ALA A 44 -9.79 -10.04 13.34
C ALA A 44 -11.28 -9.73 13.56
N ARG A 45 -12.10 -10.08 12.57
CA ARG A 45 -13.55 -10.02 12.70
C ARG A 45 -14.07 -11.37 13.16
N GLU A 46 -15.00 -11.34 14.11
CA GLU A 46 -15.67 -12.55 14.59
C GLU A 46 -16.32 -13.28 13.40
N ARG A 47 -15.99 -14.56 13.22
CA ARG A 47 -16.62 -15.40 12.20
C ARG A 47 -18.01 -15.81 12.69
N VAL A 48 -18.96 -14.88 12.62
CA VAL A 48 -20.35 -15.18 12.93
C VAL A 48 -20.89 -16.15 11.88
N GLN A 49 -21.43 -17.30 12.31
CA GLN A 49 -22.19 -18.17 11.42
C GLN A 49 -23.47 -17.43 11.02
N LYS A 50 -23.47 -16.87 9.81
CA LYS A 50 -24.60 -16.10 9.28
C LYS A 50 -25.69 -17.05 8.81
N ASN A 51 -26.91 -16.81 9.25
CA ASN A 51 -28.06 -17.51 8.68
C ASN A 51 -28.44 -16.87 7.32
N PRO A 52 -29.28 -17.53 6.49
CA PRO A 52 -29.68 -16.98 5.20
C PRO A 52 -30.35 -15.61 5.27
N GLN A 53 -31.04 -15.27 6.37
CA GLN A 53 -31.68 -13.96 6.54
C GLN A 53 -30.63 -12.86 6.77
N ASP A 54 -29.58 -13.15 7.53
CA ASP A 54 -28.44 -12.24 7.74
C ASP A 54 -27.70 -11.97 6.42
N ILE A 55 -27.50 -12.99 5.60
CA ILE A 55 -26.87 -12.87 4.28
C ILE A 55 -27.71 -11.99 3.36
N MET A 56 -29.02 -12.21 3.30
CA MET A 56 -29.93 -11.39 2.47
C MET A 56 -29.98 -9.94 2.93
N ARG A 57 -29.96 -9.70 4.24
CA ARG A 57 -29.91 -8.34 4.81
C ARG A 57 -28.60 -7.63 4.46
N GLU A 58 -27.46 -8.30 4.57
CA GLU A 58 -26.18 -7.74 4.16
C GLU A 58 -26.13 -7.44 2.65
N MET A 59 -26.69 -8.33 1.81
CA MET A 59 -26.79 -8.09 0.38
C MET A 59 -27.64 -6.87 0.06
N GLN A 60 -28.77 -6.70 0.74
CA GLN A 60 -29.62 -5.52 0.61
C GLN A 60 -28.91 -4.26 1.10
N ASP A 61 -28.23 -4.31 2.24
CA ASP A 61 -27.46 -3.18 2.77
C ASP A 61 -26.29 -2.79 1.87
N ALA A 62 -25.61 -3.77 1.27
CA ALA A 62 -24.53 -3.53 0.31
C ALA A 62 -25.07 -2.97 -1.02
N ALA A 63 -26.23 -3.46 -1.48
CA ALA A 63 -26.91 -2.90 -2.66
C ALA A 63 -27.36 -1.46 -2.40
N MET A 64 -27.96 -1.18 -1.25
CA MET A 64 -28.35 0.16 -0.83
C MET A 64 -27.14 1.07 -0.69
N ALA A 65 -26.06 0.61 -0.06
CA ALA A 65 -24.83 1.39 0.08
C ALA A 65 -24.24 1.78 -1.28
N ARG A 66 -24.20 0.85 -2.24
CA ARG A 66 -23.79 1.12 -3.62
C ARG A 66 -24.72 2.12 -4.31
N SER A 67 -26.03 1.96 -4.15
CA SER A 67 -27.02 2.86 -4.78
C SER A 67 -27.02 4.28 -4.20
N THR A 68 -26.61 4.44 -2.94
CA THR A 68 -26.61 5.73 -2.23
C THR A 68 -25.23 6.38 -2.16
N ASN A 69 -24.22 5.79 -2.80
CA ASN A 69 -22.81 6.19 -2.65
C ASN A 69 -22.37 6.27 -1.17
N ARG A 70 -22.95 5.42 -0.31
CA ARG A 70 -22.59 5.37 1.10
C ARG A 70 -21.22 4.72 1.24
N VAL A 71 -20.26 5.47 1.80
CA VAL A 71 -18.91 4.97 2.08
C VAL A 71 -18.99 3.85 3.11
N VAL A 72 -18.62 2.63 2.71
CA VAL A 72 -18.47 1.49 3.62
C VAL A 72 -17.05 1.53 4.16
N ARG A 73 -16.90 1.69 5.48
CA ARG A 73 -15.60 1.74 6.14
C ARG A 73 -15.08 0.33 6.37
N GLU A 74 -13.83 0.08 6.00
CA GLU A 74 -13.19 -1.21 6.27
C GLU A 74 -12.60 -1.31 7.69
N ALA A 75 -12.10 -0.21 8.24
CA ALA A 75 -11.72 -0.11 9.65
C ALA A 75 -12.84 0.58 10.45
N LYS A 76 -13.10 0.07 11.67
CA LYS A 76 -13.97 0.76 12.63
C LYS A 76 -13.19 1.84 13.38
N ALA A 77 -13.91 2.74 14.05
CA ALA A 77 -13.30 3.70 14.94
C ALA A 77 -12.50 2.97 16.04
N GLY A 78 -11.25 3.40 16.28
CA GLY A 78 -10.30 2.74 17.17
C GLY A 78 -9.45 1.65 16.49
N GLU A 79 -9.75 1.26 15.25
CA GLU A 79 -8.99 0.25 14.52
C GLU A 79 -7.97 0.89 13.57
N SER A 80 -6.89 0.15 13.32
CA SER A 80 -5.91 0.45 12.28
C SER A 80 -5.89 -0.66 11.24
N ARG A 81 -5.66 -0.27 9.99
CA ARG A 81 -5.46 -1.16 8.85
C ARG A 81 -4.14 -0.86 8.18
N TRP A 82 -3.47 -1.91 7.71
CA TRP A 82 -2.20 -1.81 7.01
C TRP A 82 -2.28 -2.38 5.60
N TYR A 83 -1.49 -1.81 4.71
CA TYR A 83 -1.11 -2.41 3.44
C TYR A 83 0.41 -2.33 3.29
N VAL A 84 1.02 -3.44 2.93
CA VAL A 84 2.45 -3.53 2.66
C VAL A 84 2.63 -4.09 1.26
N ALA A 85 3.30 -3.33 0.39
CA ALA A 85 3.66 -3.78 -0.95
C ALA A 85 5.09 -4.32 -0.93
N THR A 86 5.28 -5.45 -1.60
CA THR A 86 6.56 -6.13 -1.75
C THR A 86 6.83 -6.44 -3.21
N MET A 87 8.12 -6.56 -3.57
CA MET A 87 8.52 -6.96 -4.91
C MET A 87 9.79 -7.81 -4.86
N GLY A 88 9.86 -8.82 -5.72
CA GLY A 88 10.97 -9.77 -5.79
C GLY A 88 10.50 -11.15 -6.25
N LEU A 89 11.46 -12.01 -6.60
CA LEU A 89 11.20 -13.44 -6.79
C LEU A 89 10.81 -14.10 -5.47
N PRO A 90 10.18 -15.29 -5.49
CA PRO A 90 9.87 -16.05 -4.29
C PRO A 90 11.09 -16.22 -3.38
N GLY A 91 10.96 -15.78 -2.12
CA GLY A 91 12.03 -15.81 -1.11
C GLY A 91 13.04 -14.65 -1.20
N GLN A 92 12.88 -13.74 -2.16
CA GLN A 92 13.71 -12.55 -2.34
C GLN A 92 12.90 -11.26 -2.30
N GLU A 93 11.66 -11.33 -1.81
CA GLU A 93 10.76 -10.18 -1.78
C GLU A 93 11.29 -9.10 -0.83
N LYS A 94 11.29 -7.85 -1.31
CA LYS A 94 11.64 -6.66 -0.54
C LYS A 94 10.41 -5.79 -0.36
N VAL A 95 10.27 -5.20 0.82
CA VAL A 95 9.25 -4.16 1.07
C VAL A 95 9.62 -2.90 0.32
N ILE A 96 8.66 -2.36 -0.44
CA ILE A 96 8.83 -1.15 -1.25
C ILE A 96 7.87 -0.03 -0.84
N SER A 97 6.75 -0.37 -0.19
CA SER A 97 5.89 0.61 0.45
C SER A 97 5.11 0.03 1.62
N VAL A 98 4.82 0.85 2.60
CA VAL A 98 3.95 0.55 3.74
C VAL A 98 2.96 1.69 3.90
N ALA A 99 1.68 1.38 4.00
CA ALA A 99 0.62 2.35 4.29
C ALA A 99 -0.21 1.89 5.47
N ARG A 100 -0.57 2.83 6.35
CA ARG A 100 -1.45 2.63 7.50
C ARG A 100 -2.60 3.62 7.43
N GLU A 101 -3.79 3.15 7.76
CA GLU A 101 -4.94 3.98 8.10
C GLU A 101 -5.34 3.71 9.56
N GLU A 102 -5.69 4.76 10.29
CA GLU A 102 -6.20 4.70 11.66
C GLU A 102 -7.41 5.62 11.79
N TRP A 103 -8.51 5.07 12.31
CA TRP A 103 -9.72 5.83 12.61
C TRP A 103 -9.80 6.15 14.09
N PHE A 104 -10.14 7.39 14.43
CA PHE A 104 -10.22 7.81 15.83
C PHE A 104 -11.63 7.60 16.40
N GLU A 105 -11.69 7.13 17.66
CA GLU A 105 -12.95 6.97 18.40
C GLU A 105 -13.63 8.32 18.67
N ALA A 106 -14.96 8.31 18.72
CA ALA A 106 -15.74 9.48 19.11
C ALA A 106 -15.38 9.93 20.54
N GLY A 107 -15.09 11.23 20.70
CA GLY A 107 -14.62 11.81 21.96
C GLY A 107 -13.13 11.62 22.24
N ARG A 108 -12.39 10.91 21.36
CA ARG A 108 -10.93 10.73 21.43
C ARG A 108 -10.22 11.19 20.15
N GLN A 109 -10.91 11.94 19.29
CA GLN A 109 -10.28 12.54 18.11
C GLN A 109 -9.21 13.56 18.52
N PRO A 110 -7.97 13.44 18.04
CA PRO A 110 -6.96 14.47 18.23
C PRO A 110 -7.29 15.70 17.39
N THR A 111 -6.72 16.85 17.75
CA THR A 111 -6.78 18.04 16.90
C THR A 111 -5.92 17.84 15.65
N ILE A 112 -6.28 18.47 14.52
CA ILE A 112 -5.46 18.47 13.30
C ILE A 112 -4.04 18.97 13.62
N ALA A 113 -3.93 20.07 14.39
CA ALA A 113 -2.65 20.62 14.83
C ALA A 113 -1.84 19.63 15.68
N GLY A 114 -2.50 18.88 16.57
CA GLY A 114 -1.84 17.85 17.38
C GLY A 114 -1.29 16.70 16.54
N VAL A 115 -2.05 16.25 15.52
CA VAL A 115 -1.57 15.25 14.56
C VAL A 115 -0.37 15.78 13.76
N GLU A 116 -0.44 17.01 13.26
CA GLU A 116 0.68 17.63 12.55
C GLU A 116 1.94 17.74 13.42
N GLN A 117 1.77 18.11 14.69
CA GLN A 117 2.86 18.21 15.65
C GLN A 117 3.49 16.84 15.91
N ALA A 118 2.70 15.79 16.13
CA ALA A 118 3.18 14.43 16.35
C ALA A 118 3.94 13.89 15.12
N LEU A 119 3.42 14.14 13.92
CA LEU A 119 4.10 13.77 12.67
C LEU A 119 5.41 14.55 12.49
N THR A 120 5.41 15.85 12.79
CA THR A 120 6.62 16.69 12.71
C THR A 120 7.68 16.25 13.74
N ALA A 121 7.26 15.84 14.94
CA ALA A 121 8.17 15.31 15.96
C ALA A 121 8.81 13.98 15.51
N LYS A 122 8.06 13.15 14.77
CA LYS A 122 8.54 11.84 14.29
C LYS A 122 9.42 11.94 13.04
N TYR A 123 9.03 12.76 12.07
CA TYR A 123 9.65 12.80 10.73
C TYR A 123 10.43 14.10 10.44
N GLY A 124 10.43 15.06 11.37
CA GLY A 124 11.00 16.39 11.17
C GLY A 124 10.05 17.34 10.43
N PRO A 125 10.53 18.53 10.02
CA PRO A 125 9.73 19.46 9.22
C PRO A 125 9.35 18.85 7.86
N PRO A 126 8.09 18.94 7.43
CA PRO A 126 7.68 18.42 6.13
C PRO A 126 8.28 19.25 4.99
N THR A 127 8.64 18.58 3.90
CA THR A 127 8.96 19.18 2.60
C THR A 127 7.80 20.03 2.11
N ARG A 128 6.57 19.53 2.22
CA ARG A 128 5.38 20.24 1.73
C ARG A 128 4.18 19.98 2.62
N LYS A 129 3.40 21.03 2.89
CA LYS A 129 2.08 20.95 3.51
C LYS A 129 1.03 21.46 2.52
N MET A 130 -0.10 20.78 2.42
CA MET A 130 -1.25 21.22 1.66
C MET A 130 -2.50 21.11 2.54
N PRO A 131 -3.20 22.21 2.83
CA PRO A 131 -4.41 22.16 3.64
C PRO A 131 -5.55 21.46 2.87
N ALA A 132 -6.56 21.00 3.60
CA ALA A 132 -7.79 20.49 2.99
C ALA A 132 -8.45 21.57 2.11
N ARG A 133 -8.95 21.18 0.95
CA ARG A 133 -9.59 22.07 -0.03
C ARG A 133 -10.68 21.33 -0.82
N PRO A 134 -11.58 22.04 -1.52
CA PRO A 134 -12.56 21.39 -2.40
C PRO A 134 -11.89 20.41 -3.37
N GLY A 135 -12.39 19.17 -3.42
CA GLY A 135 -11.82 18.08 -4.22
C GLY A 135 -10.69 17.28 -3.54
N VAL A 136 -10.02 17.83 -2.52
CA VAL A 136 -9.01 17.11 -1.71
C VAL A 136 -9.29 17.38 -0.24
N PRO A 137 -10.18 16.61 0.40
CA PRO A 137 -10.71 16.97 1.71
C PRO A 137 -9.79 16.48 2.85
N HIS A 138 -8.47 16.51 2.63
CA HIS A 138 -7.44 16.08 3.57
C HIS A 138 -6.36 17.13 3.71
N HIS A 139 -5.86 17.31 4.93
CA HIS A 139 -4.57 17.96 5.15
C HIS A 139 -3.48 16.98 4.76
N GLN A 140 -2.66 17.33 3.79
CA GLN A 140 -1.59 16.48 3.29
C GLN A 140 -0.23 17.02 3.72
N LEU A 141 0.62 16.14 4.22
CA LEU A 141 1.99 16.43 4.61
C LEU A 141 2.93 15.46 3.91
N TYR A 142 4.05 15.95 3.42
CA TYR A 142 5.04 15.16 2.69
C TYR A 142 6.43 15.39 3.26
N TRP A 143 7.21 14.32 3.40
CA TRP A 143 8.64 14.33 3.68
C TRP A 143 9.33 13.55 2.57
N ALA A 144 9.94 14.27 1.64
CA ALA A 144 10.58 13.67 0.48
C ALA A 144 12.10 13.81 0.58
N HIS A 145 12.81 12.75 0.22
CA HIS A 145 14.27 12.70 0.23
C HIS A 145 14.81 12.42 -1.17
N ASP A 146 15.99 12.95 -1.47
CA ASP A 146 16.74 12.58 -2.67
C ASP A 146 17.40 11.19 -2.50
N LEU A 147 18.06 10.70 -3.56
CA LEU A 147 18.77 9.41 -3.55
C LEU A 147 19.95 9.34 -2.56
N ARG A 148 20.38 10.47 -2.00
CA ARG A 148 21.42 10.56 -0.98
C ARG A 148 20.80 10.72 0.43
N HIS A 149 19.50 10.48 0.56
CA HIS A 149 18.73 10.62 1.79
C HIS A 149 18.72 12.05 2.37
N ARG A 150 18.94 13.06 1.52
CA ARG A 150 18.85 14.46 1.95
C ARG A 150 17.42 14.97 1.78
N PRO A 151 16.88 15.74 2.74
CA PRO A 151 15.57 16.35 2.59
C PRO A 151 15.50 17.21 1.31
N ILE A 152 14.45 17.01 0.52
CA ILE A 152 14.15 17.85 -0.64
C ILE A 152 13.59 19.18 -0.13
N THR A 153 14.08 20.28 -0.70
CA THR A 153 13.66 21.65 -0.39
C THR A 153 12.94 22.28 -1.59
N GLU A 154 12.28 23.41 -1.38
CA GLU A 154 11.55 24.16 -2.43
C GLU A 154 12.41 24.54 -3.64
N SER A 155 13.73 24.70 -3.45
CA SER A 155 14.67 25.02 -4.52
C SER A 155 15.02 23.84 -5.43
N SER A 156 14.68 22.61 -5.02
CA SER A 156 15.02 21.40 -5.76
C SER A 156 14.03 21.17 -6.91
N PRO A 157 14.49 20.74 -8.10
CA PRO A 157 13.59 20.31 -9.18
C PRO A 157 12.72 19.10 -8.77
N LEU A 158 13.13 18.35 -7.74
CA LEU A 158 12.39 17.20 -7.23
C LEU A 158 11.21 17.58 -6.31
N PHE A 159 11.07 18.86 -5.92
CA PHE A 159 10.11 19.31 -4.91
C PHE A 159 8.64 18.95 -5.23
N HIS A 160 8.26 19.03 -6.51
CA HIS A 160 6.92 18.66 -6.95
C HIS A 160 6.82 17.23 -7.50
N LEU A 161 7.96 16.61 -7.82
CA LEU A 161 8.02 15.29 -8.44
C LEU A 161 7.98 14.17 -7.41
N CYS A 162 8.71 14.30 -6.30
CA CYS A 162 8.77 13.27 -5.28
C CYS A 162 7.60 13.41 -4.29
N SER A 163 6.50 12.71 -4.59
CA SER A 163 5.31 12.63 -3.73
C SER A 163 4.88 11.17 -3.52
N ALA A 164 3.90 10.89 -2.66
CA ALA A 164 3.35 9.54 -2.50
C ALA A 164 1.89 9.65 -2.08
N VAL A 165 1.11 8.56 -2.20
CA VAL A 165 -0.27 8.54 -1.73
C VAL A 165 -0.31 7.88 -0.36
N ALA A 166 -0.87 8.58 0.65
CA ALA A 166 -0.91 8.08 2.02
C ALA A 166 -1.89 6.91 2.22
N SER A 167 -2.90 6.80 1.35
CA SER A 167 -3.99 5.83 1.51
C SER A 167 -3.53 4.39 1.26
N PRO A 168 -3.88 3.43 2.13
CA PRO A 168 -3.66 2.01 1.89
C PRO A 168 -4.45 1.41 0.72
N ASP A 169 -5.44 2.15 0.18
CA ASP A 169 -6.28 1.75 -0.96
C ASP A 169 -5.75 2.22 -2.31
N ALA A 170 -4.85 3.21 -2.29
CA ALA A 170 -4.34 3.83 -3.51
C ALA A 170 -3.05 3.17 -4.00
N GLY A 171 -2.86 3.17 -5.32
CA GLY A 171 -1.59 2.82 -5.93
C GLY A 171 -0.53 3.90 -5.69
N ASN A 172 0.72 3.48 -5.55
CA ASN A 172 1.88 4.38 -5.53
C ASN A 172 2.60 4.34 -6.87
N HIS A 173 3.08 5.50 -7.31
CA HIS A 173 4.11 5.58 -8.36
C HIS A 173 5.52 5.43 -7.77
N PHE A 174 6.43 4.92 -8.59
CA PHE A 174 7.84 4.72 -8.26
C PHE A 174 8.69 5.47 -9.29
N SER A 175 9.57 6.33 -8.82
CA SER A 175 10.53 7.06 -9.64
C SER A 175 11.96 6.67 -9.28
N PRO A 176 12.87 6.45 -10.26
CA PRO A 176 14.28 6.22 -9.98
C PRO A 176 15.00 7.46 -9.43
N ASP A 177 14.39 8.64 -9.53
CA ASP A 177 15.00 9.92 -9.11
C ASP A 177 14.63 10.33 -7.67
N CYS A 178 13.66 9.64 -7.08
CA CYS A 178 13.14 9.93 -5.75
C CYS A 178 13.59 8.88 -4.74
N GLY A 179 14.12 9.31 -3.60
CA GLY A 179 14.44 8.41 -2.50
C GLY A 179 13.18 8.02 -1.73
N ILE A 180 13.30 7.98 -0.40
CA ILE A 180 12.16 7.68 0.49
C ILE A 180 11.23 8.89 0.57
N VAL A 181 9.94 8.64 0.37
CA VAL A 181 8.87 9.61 0.57
C VAL A 181 7.93 9.11 1.66
N VAL A 182 7.73 9.94 2.68
CA VAL A 182 6.64 9.78 3.65
C VAL A 182 5.51 10.71 3.25
N ALA A 183 4.28 10.19 3.17
CA ALA A 183 3.08 10.99 2.93
C ALA A 183 2.09 10.73 4.06
N ALA A 184 1.48 11.80 4.58
CA ALA A 184 0.38 11.73 5.52
C ALA A 184 -0.84 12.46 4.96
N ALA A 185 -2.02 11.91 5.19
CA ALA A 185 -3.30 12.55 4.91
C ALA A 185 -4.17 12.50 6.16
N VAL A 186 -4.50 13.67 6.70
CA VAL A 186 -5.38 13.82 7.87
C VAL A 186 -6.75 14.28 7.38
N ARG A 187 -7.79 13.48 7.64
CA ARG A 187 -9.17 13.85 7.30
C ARG A 187 -9.79 14.62 8.46
N PRO A 188 -10.27 15.86 8.25
CA PRO A 188 -11.06 16.55 9.25
C PRO A 188 -12.39 15.86 9.52
N LEU A 189 -12.85 15.90 10.77
CA LEU A 189 -14.19 15.50 11.16
C LEU A 189 -15.20 16.45 10.53
N ARG A 190 -16.26 15.88 9.93
CA ARG A 190 -17.25 16.63 9.16
C ARG A 190 -17.88 17.78 9.94
N ASP A 191 -18.22 17.52 11.20
CA ASP A 191 -18.96 18.48 12.04
C ASP A 191 -18.03 19.41 12.83
N ASN A 192 -16.73 19.09 12.88
CA ASN A 192 -15.71 19.92 13.51
C ASN A 192 -14.36 19.78 12.78
N PRO A 193 -14.02 20.69 11.86
CA PRO A 193 -12.83 20.56 11.01
C PRO A 193 -11.50 20.71 11.76
N ASP A 194 -11.52 21.13 13.03
CA ASP A 194 -10.32 21.21 13.87
C ASP A 194 -9.92 19.86 14.48
N LEU A 195 -10.80 18.84 14.38
CA LEU A 195 -10.57 17.48 14.85
C LEU A 195 -10.29 16.52 13.69
N ALA A 196 -9.43 15.54 13.91
CA ALA A 196 -9.15 14.49 12.93
C ALA A 196 -10.17 13.34 13.05
N GLU A 197 -10.82 12.98 11.95
CA GLU A 197 -11.65 11.76 11.86
C GLU A 197 -10.77 10.51 11.72
N TYR A 198 -9.79 10.58 10.84
CA TYR A 198 -8.81 9.52 10.61
C TYR A 198 -7.49 10.08 10.08
N LEU A 199 -6.44 9.28 10.22
CA LEU A 199 -5.10 9.53 9.73
C LEU A 199 -4.69 8.39 8.80
N GLN A 200 -4.17 8.75 7.63
CA GLN A 200 -3.43 7.85 6.75
C GLN A 200 -1.96 8.27 6.70
N VAL A 201 -1.05 7.29 6.74
CA VAL A 201 0.39 7.51 6.56
C VAL A 201 0.96 6.42 5.68
N ALA A 202 1.71 6.81 4.65
CA ALA A 202 2.49 5.89 3.83
C ALA A 202 3.98 6.26 3.84
N VAL A 203 4.82 5.24 3.76
CA VAL A 203 6.26 5.34 3.49
C VAL A 203 6.53 4.55 2.23
N VAL A 204 7.13 5.20 1.23
CA VAL A 204 7.42 4.62 -0.08
C VAL A 204 8.90 4.81 -0.38
N ASP A 205 9.61 3.72 -0.62
CA ASP A 205 10.95 3.76 -1.19
C ASP A 205 10.81 3.78 -2.72
N GLN A 206 10.84 4.98 -3.31
CA GLN A 206 10.52 5.11 -4.73
C GLN A 206 11.59 4.50 -5.63
N ALA A 207 12.84 4.93 -5.49
CA ALA A 207 13.94 4.40 -6.28
C ALA A 207 14.19 2.92 -5.99
N GLY A 208 14.15 2.52 -4.71
CA GLY A 208 14.29 1.12 -4.32
C GLY A 208 13.16 0.25 -4.88
N GLY A 209 11.92 0.76 -4.87
CA GLY A 209 10.78 0.09 -5.48
C GLY A 209 10.88 -0.02 -7.00
N TYR A 210 11.26 1.07 -7.68
CA TYR A 210 11.50 1.07 -9.13
C TYR A 210 12.56 0.03 -9.53
N GLN A 211 13.67 -0.02 -8.78
CA GLN A 211 14.74 -0.99 -8.99
C GLN A 211 14.23 -2.42 -8.76
N ALA A 212 13.54 -2.69 -7.65
CA ALA A 212 13.04 -4.02 -7.31
C ALA A 212 12.04 -4.56 -8.36
N ILE A 213 11.17 -3.71 -8.88
CA ILE A 213 10.24 -4.06 -9.98
C ILE A 213 11.04 -4.42 -11.23
N THR A 214 11.94 -3.55 -11.66
CA THR A 214 12.76 -3.75 -12.87
C THR A 214 13.61 -5.02 -12.79
N GLU A 215 14.22 -5.29 -11.63
CA GLU A 215 15.02 -6.49 -11.39
C GLU A 215 14.17 -7.76 -11.43
N THR A 216 12.96 -7.70 -10.88
CA THR A 216 12.03 -8.83 -10.86
C THR A 216 11.56 -9.16 -12.27
N GLU A 217 11.14 -8.17 -13.07
CA GLU A 217 10.75 -8.37 -14.47
C GLU A 217 11.87 -8.98 -15.30
N ARG A 218 13.10 -8.47 -15.14
CA ARG A 218 14.28 -9.02 -15.82
C ARG A 218 14.52 -10.47 -15.43
N ALA A 219 14.46 -10.78 -14.14
CA ALA A 219 14.71 -12.14 -13.65
C ALA A 219 13.63 -13.13 -14.14
N LEU A 220 12.36 -12.70 -14.15
CA LEU A 220 11.24 -13.49 -14.70
C LEU A 220 11.43 -13.78 -16.19
N GLY A 221 11.84 -12.78 -16.98
CA GLY A 221 12.14 -12.97 -18.39
C GLY A 221 13.31 -13.94 -18.63
N GLN A 222 14.33 -13.91 -17.78
CA GLN A 222 15.46 -14.85 -17.86
C GLN A 222 15.03 -16.29 -17.53
N LEU A 223 14.20 -16.47 -16.49
CA LEU A 223 13.64 -17.78 -16.12
C LEU A 223 12.79 -18.37 -17.25
N ASP A 224 11.94 -17.55 -17.88
CA ASP A 224 11.14 -17.99 -19.02
C ASP A 224 12.01 -18.34 -20.25
N ALA A 225 13.01 -17.53 -20.56
CA ALA A 225 13.94 -17.82 -21.66
C ALA A 225 14.70 -19.14 -21.43
N GLN A 226 15.09 -19.43 -20.19
CA GLN A 226 15.72 -20.69 -19.82
C GLN A 226 14.75 -21.87 -19.97
N ARG A 227 13.51 -21.74 -19.49
CA ARG A 227 12.46 -22.75 -19.65
C ARG A 227 12.22 -23.08 -21.12
N ARG A 228 12.02 -22.06 -21.97
CA ARG A 228 11.82 -22.27 -23.42
C ARG A 228 12.99 -22.97 -24.09
N ARG A 229 14.24 -22.65 -23.73
CA ARG A 229 15.42 -23.36 -24.25
C ARG A 229 15.39 -24.84 -23.87
N GLN A 230 15.06 -25.15 -22.62
CA GLN A 230 14.93 -26.54 -22.17
C GLN A 230 13.81 -27.29 -22.90
N GLU A 231 12.67 -26.64 -23.13
CA GLU A 231 11.55 -27.21 -23.90
C GLU A 231 11.97 -27.51 -25.35
N VAL A 232 12.71 -26.60 -26.01
CA VAL A 232 13.25 -26.82 -27.37
C VAL A 232 14.27 -27.97 -27.38
N GLU A 233 15.18 -28.03 -26.42
CA GLU A 233 16.15 -29.12 -26.31
C GLU A 233 15.45 -30.47 -26.08
N GLN A 234 14.43 -30.52 -25.23
CA GLN A 234 13.64 -31.74 -25.01
C GLN A 234 12.83 -32.13 -26.24
N ALA A 235 12.21 -31.17 -26.92
CA ALA A 235 11.50 -31.41 -28.16
C ALA A 235 12.45 -31.95 -29.24
N SER A 236 13.67 -31.42 -29.36
CA SER A 236 14.66 -31.93 -30.33
C SER A 236 15.03 -33.41 -30.12
N LYS A 237 14.94 -33.91 -28.88
CA LYS A 237 15.21 -35.32 -28.54
C LYS A 237 14.01 -36.24 -28.79
N ASN A 238 12.80 -35.70 -28.71
CA ASN A 238 11.55 -36.47 -28.72
C ASN A 238 10.66 -36.17 -29.94
N ALA A 239 11.08 -35.29 -30.85
CA ALA A 239 10.28 -34.85 -31.98
C ALA A 239 10.12 -35.99 -33.00
N SER A 240 8.88 -36.29 -33.34
CA SER A 240 8.57 -37.10 -34.53
C SER A 240 8.73 -36.23 -35.77
N ALA A 241 9.30 -36.79 -36.84
CA ALA A 241 9.35 -36.09 -38.12
C ALA A 241 7.91 -35.78 -38.59
N PRO A 242 7.63 -34.57 -39.10
CA PRO A 242 6.32 -34.28 -39.67
C PRO A 242 6.07 -35.17 -40.88
N THR A 243 4.86 -35.72 -40.98
CA THR A 243 4.39 -36.39 -42.20
C THR A 243 4.14 -35.30 -43.25
N LEU A 244 4.89 -35.35 -44.35
CA LEU A 244 4.77 -34.45 -45.50
C LEU A 244 3.81 -35.01 -46.54
#